data_AF-A0A099XPE9-F1
#
_entry.id   AF-A0A099XPE9-F1
#
_cell.length_a   1.000
_cell.length_b   1.000
_cell.length_c   1.000
_cell.angle_alpha   90.00
_cell.angle_beta   90.00
_cell.angle_gamma   90.00
#
_symmetry.space_group_name_H-M   'P 1'
#
loop_
_entity.id
_entity.type
_entity.pdbx_description
1 polymer ?
#
loop_
_entity_poly.entity_id
_entity_poly.type
_entity_poly.pdbx_seq_one_letter_code
_entity_poly.pdbx_strand_id
1 'polypeptide(L)'
;MKGTLEYKILKHLSENNNGKLIDISEIEENKEQLKSVIKDLKEREFIETEPYPPNVKINDGWVSAGDSEKPEKCKIKFLGIEYLDNLERSIIELNLAESNIKANNLNKNIAKKNEKNEKFNKFSTISNIIIGLLNVGLLIWQILKSE
;
A
#
# COMPACT_ATOMS: atom_id res chain seq x y z
N MET A 1 -5.12 -1.64 -3.22
CA MET A 1 -6.45 -0.98 -3.26
C MET A 1 -6.37 0.47 -3.76
N LYS A 2 -5.39 1.31 -3.35
CA LYS A 2 -5.20 2.67 -3.92
C LYS A 2 -4.97 2.74 -5.45
N GLY A 3 -4.72 1.60 -6.10
CA GLY A 3 -4.48 1.53 -7.55
C GLY A 3 -5.71 1.16 -8.38
N THR A 4 -6.88 0.90 -7.77
CA THR A 4 -8.09 0.59 -8.54
C THR A 4 -8.61 1.84 -9.22
N LEU A 5 -9.19 1.68 -10.41
CA LEU A 5 -9.78 2.80 -11.15
C LEU A 5 -10.94 3.44 -10.35
N GLU A 6 -11.73 2.63 -9.65
CA GLU A 6 -12.75 3.08 -8.69
C GLU A 6 -12.18 4.06 -7.65
N TYR A 7 -11.08 3.71 -6.98
CA TYR A 7 -10.45 4.60 -6.00
C TYR A 7 -9.95 5.89 -6.66
N LYS A 8 -9.32 5.81 -7.84
CA LYS A 8 -8.82 7.00 -8.55
C LYS A 8 -9.97 7.96 -8.91
N ILE A 9 -11.08 7.45 -9.42
CA ILE A 9 -12.26 8.25 -9.78
C ILE A 9 -12.84 8.91 -8.54
N LEU A 10 -13.17 8.14 -7.50
CA LEU A 10 -13.78 8.67 -6.29
C LEU A 10 -12.87 9.67 -5.59
N LYS A 11 -11.56 9.39 -5.53
CA LYS A 11 -10.58 10.31 -4.97
C LYS A 11 -10.52 11.62 -5.74
N HIS A 12 -10.41 11.56 -7.06
CA HIS A 12 -10.36 12.75 -7.89
C HIS A 12 -11.63 13.60 -7.75
N LEU A 13 -12.81 12.96 -7.72
CA LEU A 13 -14.07 13.66 -7.51
C LEU A 13 -14.20 14.25 -6.10
N SER A 14 -13.67 13.58 -5.08
CA SER A 14 -13.66 14.06 -3.69
C SER A 14 -12.76 15.29 -3.53
N GLU A 15 -11.53 15.23 -4.07
CA GLU A 15 -10.56 16.34 -4.01
C GLU A 15 -11.03 17.59 -4.75
N ASN A 16 -11.85 17.40 -5.79
CA ASN A 16 -12.39 18.50 -6.61
C ASN A 16 -13.88 18.78 -6.34
N ASN A 17 -14.42 18.33 -5.21
CA ASN A 17 -15.85 18.47 -4.89
C ASN A 17 -16.22 19.93 -4.60
N ASN A 18 -16.56 20.67 -5.67
CA ASN A 18 -17.06 22.04 -5.63
C ASN A 18 -18.58 22.12 -5.86
N GLY A 19 -19.27 20.98 -5.76
CA GLY A 19 -20.70 20.86 -6.05
C GLY A 19 -21.07 20.82 -7.53
N LYS A 20 -20.11 20.97 -8.46
CA LYS A 20 -20.31 20.89 -9.90
C LYS A 20 -19.92 19.51 -10.45
N LEU A 21 -20.41 19.22 -11.66
CA LEU A 21 -20.05 18.02 -12.42
C LEU A 21 -18.71 18.22 -13.12
N ILE A 22 -17.85 17.22 -13.01
CA ILE A 22 -16.43 17.27 -13.41
C ILE A 22 -16.22 16.31 -14.59
N ASP A 23 -15.41 16.73 -15.55
CA ASP A 23 -14.94 15.85 -16.62
C ASP A 23 -13.83 14.94 -16.07
N ILE A 24 -14.05 13.63 -16.11
CA ILE A 24 -13.08 12.63 -15.64
C ILE A 24 -12.44 11.85 -16.78
N SER A 25 -12.59 12.32 -18.02
CA SER A 25 -11.99 11.70 -19.22
C SER A 25 -10.47 11.57 -19.14
N GLU A 26 -9.81 12.39 -18.32
CA GLU A 26 -8.35 12.42 -18.17
C GLU A 26 -7.83 11.41 -17.13
N ILE A 27 -8.70 10.78 -16.34
CA ILE A 27 -8.28 9.85 -15.27
C ILE A 27 -7.73 8.54 -15.84
N GLU A 28 -8.25 8.09 -16.97
CA GLU A 28 -7.92 6.81 -17.58
C GLU A 28 -7.98 6.89 -19.11
N GLU A 29 -6.96 6.36 -19.78
CA GLU A 29 -6.87 6.37 -21.24
C GLU A 29 -7.90 5.41 -21.86
N ASN A 30 -8.15 4.28 -21.18
CA ASN A 30 -9.16 3.31 -21.58
C ASN A 30 -10.57 3.79 -21.25
N LYS A 31 -11.19 4.50 -22.20
CA LYS A 31 -12.54 5.06 -22.09
C LYS A 31 -13.62 4.01 -21.83
N GLU A 32 -13.51 2.80 -22.37
CA GLU A 32 -14.51 1.74 -22.19
C GLU A 32 -14.48 1.20 -20.75
N GLN A 33 -13.28 1.00 -20.20
CA GLN A 33 -13.11 0.63 -18.80
C GLN A 33 -13.63 1.74 -17.87
N LEU A 34 -13.34 3.00 -18.20
CA LEU A 34 -13.82 4.15 -17.45
C LEU A 34 -15.35 4.23 -17.45
N LYS A 35 -16.00 4.09 -18.61
CA LYS A 35 -17.48 4.03 -18.72
C LYS A 35 -18.07 2.89 -17.89
N SER A 36 -17.47 1.70 -17.94
CA SER A 36 -17.91 0.55 -17.15
C SER A 36 -17.88 0.86 -15.65
N VAL A 37 -16.77 1.39 -15.14
CA VAL A 37 -16.64 1.71 -13.70
C VAL A 37 -17.57 2.85 -13.30
N ILE A 38 -17.75 3.87 -14.15
CA ILE A 38 -18.72 4.96 -13.91
C ILE A 38 -20.13 4.39 -13.79
N LYS A 39 -20.51 3.47 -14.67
CA LYS A 39 -21.81 2.80 -14.62
C LYS A 39 -21.98 2.06 -13.29
N ASP A 40 -20.99 1.28 -12.87
CA ASP A 40 -21.04 0.56 -11.58
C ASP A 40 -21.16 1.52 -10.39
N LEU A 41 -20.39 2.61 -10.38
CA LEU A 41 -20.44 3.63 -9.32
C LEU A 41 -21.78 4.39 -9.28
N LYS A 42 -22.38 4.60 -10.46
CA LYS A 42 -23.70 5.22 -10.60
C LYS A 42 -24.80 4.29 -10.08
N GLU A 43 -24.74 3.00 -10.43
CA GLU A 43 -25.68 1.97 -9.94
C GLU A 43 -25.63 1.82 -8.41
N ARG A 44 -24.45 2.01 -7.80
CA ARG A 44 -24.27 2.01 -6.33
C ARG A 44 -24.62 3.34 -5.66
N GLU A 45 -25.09 4.32 -6.41
CA GLU A 45 -25.40 5.68 -5.94
C GLU A 45 -24.22 6.42 -5.29
N PHE A 46 -22.98 6.04 -5.63
CA PHE A 46 -21.77 6.72 -5.13
C PHE A 46 -21.50 8.02 -5.88
N ILE A 47 -21.94 8.10 -7.13
CA ILE A 47 -21.79 9.27 -7.99
C ILE A 47 -23.12 9.66 -8.64
N GLU A 48 -23.19 10.93 -9.01
CA GLU A 48 -24.18 11.49 -9.92
C GLU A 48 -23.50 11.74 -11.27
N THR A 49 -24.21 11.48 -12.37
CA THR A 49 -23.65 11.63 -13.71
C THR A 49 -24.56 12.42 -14.63
N GLU A 50 -23.95 13.20 -15.51
CA GLU A 50 -24.65 13.96 -16.55
C GLU A 50 -24.02 13.65 -17.92
N PRO A 51 -24.82 13.21 -18.91
CA PRO A 51 -24.31 12.95 -20.24
C PRO A 51 -23.92 14.25 -20.94
N TYR A 52 -22.92 14.17 -21.80
CA TYR A 52 -22.60 15.27 -22.69
C TYR A 52 -23.72 15.49 -23.72
N PRO A 53 -23.93 16.74 -24.19
CA PRO A 53 -24.84 16.97 -25.30
C PRO A 53 -24.44 16.12 -26.51
N PRO A 54 -25.42 15.59 -27.26
CA PRO A 54 -25.15 14.70 -28.38
C PRO A 54 -24.31 15.42 -29.44
N ASN A 55 -23.38 14.68 -30.04
CA ASN A 55 -22.61 15.21 -31.16
C ASN A 55 -23.51 15.19 -32.40
N VAL A 56 -23.90 16.38 -32.86
CA VAL A 56 -24.68 16.54 -34.09
C VAL A 56 -23.71 16.59 -35.28
N LYS A 57 -23.78 15.59 -36.15
CA LYS A 57 -23.08 15.60 -37.44
C LYS A 57 -24.10 15.84 -38.55
N ILE A 58 -23.85 16.85 -39.37
CA ILE A 58 -24.65 17.18 -40.56
C ILE A 58 -23.89 16.66 -41.77
N ASN A 59 -24.37 15.58 -42.38
CA ASN A 59 -23.82 15.04 -43.63
C ASN A 59 -24.94 15.03 -44.68
N ASP A 60 -24.73 15.73 -45.81
CA ASP A 60 -25.61 15.71 -47.00
C ASP A 60 -27.12 15.82 -46.71
N GLY A 61 -27.50 16.75 -45.83
CA GLY A 61 -28.92 17.02 -45.49
C GLY A 61 -29.52 16.08 -44.44
N TRP A 62 -28.78 15.09 -43.93
CA TRP A 62 -29.20 14.23 -42.84
C TRP A 62 -28.55 14.69 -41.53
N VAL A 63 -29.39 14.94 -40.52
CA VAL A 63 -28.94 15.22 -39.15
C VAL A 63 -28.88 13.90 -38.40
N SER A 64 -27.67 13.48 -38.03
CA SER A 64 -27.46 12.31 -37.16
C SER A 64 -26.97 12.79 -35.79
N ALA A 65 -27.71 12.40 -34.75
CA ALA A 65 -27.27 12.56 -33.37
C ALA A 65 -26.54 11.28 -32.97
N GLY A 66 -25.23 11.40 -32.73
CA GLY A 66 -24.43 10.33 -32.14
C GLY A 66 -24.21 10.56 -30.66
N ASP A 67 -24.10 9.48 -29.89
CA ASP A 67 -23.65 9.56 -28.52
C ASP A 67 -22.26 10.22 -28.45
N SER A 68 -22.03 10.99 -27.39
CA SER A 68 -20.72 11.58 -27.16
C SER A 68 -19.68 10.49 -26.95
N GLU A 69 -18.52 10.62 -27.60
CA GLU A 69 -17.38 9.71 -27.38
C GLU A 69 -16.75 9.88 -25.99
N LYS A 70 -17.11 10.95 -25.26
CA LYS A 70 -16.62 11.22 -23.91
C LYS A 70 -17.46 10.50 -22.84
N PRO A 71 -16.83 9.99 -21.76
CA PRO A 71 -17.57 9.48 -20.60
C PRO A 71 -18.46 10.59 -19.99
N GLU A 72 -19.54 10.21 -19.29
CA GLU A 72 -20.42 11.16 -18.61
C GLU A 72 -19.65 12.01 -17.59
N LYS A 73 -20.05 13.28 -17.42
CA LYS A 73 -19.51 14.10 -16.33
C LYS A 73 -19.99 13.54 -15.00
N CYS A 74 -19.13 13.58 -14.00
CA CYS A 74 -19.40 12.92 -12.73
C CYS A 74 -19.29 13.90 -11.55
N LYS A 75 -20.08 13.66 -10.52
CA LYS A 75 -20.04 14.35 -9.23
C LYS A 75 -20.17 13.33 -8.12
N ILE A 76 -19.33 13.42 -7.09
CA ILE A 76 -19.40 12.49 -5.96
C ILE A 76 -20.61 12.80 -5.07
N LYS A 77 -21.33 11.76 -4.65
CA LYS A 77 -22.41 11.85 -3.67
C LYS A 77 -21.88 11.56 -2.26
N PHE A 78 -22.67 11.86 -1.25
CA PHE A 78 -22.32 11.59 0.15
C PHE A 78 -21.92 10.12 0.39
N LEU A 79 -22.68 9.15 -0.14
CA LEU A 79 -22.35 7.72 -0.04
C LEU A 79 -21.00 7.37 -0.66
N GLY A 80 -20.63 8.03 -1.77
CA GLY A 80 -19.32 7.85 -2.40
C GLY A 80 -18.18 8.37 -1.53
N ILE A 81 -18.40 9.46 -0.79
CA ILE A 81 -17.43 10.01 0.17
C ILE A 81 -17.26 9.04 1.35
N GLU A 82 -18.36 8.56 1.93
CA GLU A 82 -18.30 7.61 3.05
C GLU A 82 -17.61 6.30 2.65
N TYR A 83 -17.91 5.79 1.45
CA TYR A 83 -17.24 4.61 0.91
C TYR A 83 -15.74 4.85 0.71
N LEU A 84 -15.34 6.01 0.17
CA LEU A 84 -13.93 6.39 0.01
C LEU A 84 -13.22 6.46 1.37
N ASP A 85 -13.84 7.09 2.37
CA ASP A 85 -13.28 7.18 3.73
C ASP A 85 -13.09 5.80 4.35
N ASN A 86 -14.05 4.89 4.18
CA ASN A 86 -13.95 3.52 4.66
C ASN A 86 -12.83 2.75 3.94
N LEU A 87 -12.69 2.93 2.63
CA LEU A 87 -11.57 2.38 1.88
C LEU A 87 -10.23 2.89 2.41
N GLU A 88 -10.09 4.19 2.64
CA GLU A 88 -8.84 4.76 3.15
C GLU A 88 -8.50 4.26 4.56
N ARG A 89 -9.48 4.18 5.45
CA ARG A 89 -9.31 3.59 6.79
C ARG A 89 -8.86 2.15 6.73
N SER A 90 -9.53 1.32 5.93
CA SER A 90 -9.15 -0.10 5.78
C SER A 90 -7.72 -0.29 5.29
N ILE A 91 -7.25 0.59 4.40
CA ILE A 91 -5.87 0.56 3.89
C ILE A 91 -4.88 0.95 4.99
N ILE A 92 -5.20 1.95 5.80
CA ILE A 92 -4.37 2.35 6.94
C ILE A 92 -4.29 1.21 7.97
N GLU A 93 -5.41 0.60 8.32
CA GLU A 93 -5.47 -0.54 9.25
C GLU A 93 -4.65 -1.73 8.75
N LEU A 94 -4.75 -2.06 7.46
CA LEU A 94 -3.95 -3.11 6.83
C LEU A 94 -2.46 -2.81 6.92
N ASN A 95 -2.05 -1.57 6.60
CA ASN A 95 -0.65 -1.16 6.68
C ASN A 95 -0.11 -1.21 8.12
N LEU A 96 -0.94 -0.81 9.11
CA LEU A 96 -0.59 -0.90 10.52
C LEU A 96 -0.43 -2.36 10.97
N ALA A 97 -1.37 -3.23 10.57
CA ALA A 97 -1.29 -4.66 10.85
C ALA A 97 -0.02 -5.29 10.24
N GLU A 98 0.29 -4.97 8.99
CA GLU A 98 1.49 -5.45 8.30
C GLU A 98 2.76 -4.95 8.98
N SER A 99 2.81 -3.67 9.37
CA SER A 99 3.92 -3.09 10.12
C SER A 99 4.12 -3.78 11.48
N ASN A 100 3.03 -4.02 12.22
CA ASN A 100 3.08 -4.72 13.51
C ASN A 100 3.60 -6.16 13.38
N ILE A 101 3.18 -6.89 12.33
CA ILE A 101 3.68 -8.24 12.05
C ILE A 101 5.18 -8.20 11.71
N LYS A 102 5.59 -7.26 10.86
CA LYS A 102 7.02 -7.06 10.51
C LYS A 102 7.85 -6.73 11.74
N ALA A 103 7.40 -5.80 12.59
CA ALA A 103 8.07 -5.43 13.82
C ALA A 103 8.17 -6.61 14.79
N ASN A 104 7.10 -7.39 14.96
CA ASN A 104 7.11 -8.58 15.80
C ASN A 104 8.11 -9.65 15.28
N ASN A 105 8.15 -9.86 13.96
CA ASN A 105 9.11 -10.78 13.34
C ASN A 105 10.56 -10.31 13.52
N LEU A 106 10.82 -9.00 13.39
CA LEU A 106 12.13 -8.41 13.66
C LEU A 106 12.53 -8.60 15.13
N ASN A 107 11.62 -8.33 16.07
CA ASN A 107 11.86 -8.52 17.50
C ASN A 107 12.16 -9.99 17.83
N LYS A 108 11.43 -10.94 17.25
CA LYS A 108 11.71 -12.38 17.38
C LYS A 108 13.10 -12.75 16.85
N ASN A 109 13.51 -12.19 15.72
CA ASN A 109 14.83 -12.44 15.13
C ASN A 109 15.95 -11.84 15.98
N ILE A 110 15.75 -10.65 16.53
CA ILE A 110 16.69 -10.00 17.45
C ILE A 110 16.80 -10.82 18.74
N ALA A 111 15.69 -11.25 19.33
CA ALA A 111 15.68 -12.10 20.52
C ALA A 111 16.45 -13.42 20.30
N LYS A 112 16.23 -14.09 19.18
CA LYS A 112 16.97 -15.31 18.80
C LYS A 112 18.47 -15.05 18.62
N LYS A 113 18.86 -13.92 18.03
CA LYS A 113 20.27 -13.53 17.88
C LYS A 113 20.90 -13.22 19.23
N ASN A 114 20.20 -12.49 20.10
CA ASN A 114 20.66 -12.16 21.44
C ASN A 114 20.86 -13.41 22.29
N GLU A 115 19.94 -14.37 22.23
CA GLU A 115 20.07 -15.66 22.94
C GLU A 115 21.29 -16.46 22.44
N LYS A 116 21.54 -16.49 21.13
CA LYS A 116 22.74 -17.13 20.57
C LYS A 116 24.01 -16.42 21.04
N ASN A 117 24.05 -15.09 20.95
CA ASN A 117 25.20 -14.30 21.39
C ASN A 117 25.49 -14.49 22.87
N GLU A 118 24.46 -14.56 23.71
CA GLU A 118 24.62 -14.84 25.14
C GLU A 118 25.26 -16.23 25.37
N LYS A 119 24.79 -17.26 24.66
CA LYS A 119 25.38 -18.62 24.73
C LYS A 119 26.84 -18.63 24.26
N PHE A 120 27.14 -17.96 23.14
CA PHE A 120 28.52 -17.84 22.64
C PHE A 120 29.42 -17.09 23.62
N ASN A 121 28.96 -15.98 24.19
CA ASN A 121 29.73 -15.20 25.16
C ASN A 121 30.05 -16.02 26.42
N LYS A 122 29.09 -16.81 26.93
CA LYS A 122 29.32 -17.73 28.05
C LYS A 122 30.39 -18.78 27.69
N PHE A 123 30.31 -19.36 26.49
CA PHE A 123 31.31 -20.33 26.02
C PHE A 123 32.70 -19.70 25.87
N SER A 124 32.82 -18.56 25.20
CA SER A 124 34.09 -17.84 25.04
C SER A 124 34.73 -17.47 26.37
N THR A 125 33.92 -17.10 27.37
CA THR A 125 34.42 -16.83 28.73
C THR A 125 35.02 -18.09 29.35
N ILE A 126 34.34 -19.23 29.25
CA ILE A 126 34.85 -20.52 29.74
C ILE A 126 36.14 -20.91 29.01
N SER A 127 36.19 -20.80 27.68
CA SER A 127 37.39 -21.09 26.90
C SER A 127 38.56 -20.21 27.31
N ASN A 128 38.36 -18.92 27.52
CA ASN A 128 39.41 -18.01 27.98
C ASN A 128 39.94 -18.38 29.37
N ILE A 129 39.07 -18.81 30.28
CA ILE A 129 39.48 -19.31 31.61
C ILE A 129 40.35 -20.57 31.46
N ILE A 130 39.93 -21.53 30.63
CA ILE A 130 40.69 -22.77 30.40
C ILE A 130 42.07 -22.49 29.78
N ILE A 131 42.13 -21.63 28.77
CA ILE A 131 43.39 -21.23 28.12
C ILE A 131 44.31 -20.53 29.14
N GLY A 132 43.76 -19.65 29.98
CA GLY A 132 44.50 -18.99 31.05
C GLY A 132 45.12 -19.99 32.02
N LEU A 133 44.36 -20.99 32.47
CA LEU A 133 44.85 -22.05 33.35
C LEU A 133 45.94 -22.90 32.70
N LEU A 134 45.78 -23.27 31.42
CA LEU A 134 46.80 -24.02 30.67
C LEU A 134 48.12 -23.25 30.55
N ASN A 135 48.05 -21.94 30.26
CA ASN A 135 49.25 -21.10 30.17
C ASN A 135 49.99 -21.00 31.51
N VAL A 136 49.26 -20.84 32.62
CA VAL A 136 49.87 -20.84 33.96
C VAL A 136 50.50 -22.19 34.29
N GLY A 137 49.82 -23.30 33.97
CA GLY A 137 50.35 -24.65 34.18
C GLY A 137 51.62 -24.92 33.38
N LEU A 138 51.68 -24.47 32.12
CA LEU A 138 52.88 -24.56 31.27
C LEU A 138 54.06 -23.78 31.85
N LEU A 139 53.84 -22.56 32.35
CA LEU A 139 54.88 -21.75 32.99
C LEU A 139 55.46 -22.46 34.22
N ILE A 140 54.60 -22.99 35.10
CA ILE A 140 55.03 -23.74 36.29
C ILE A 140 55.85 -24.97 35.88
N TRP A 141 55.40 -25.70 34.87
CA TRP A 141 56.11 -26.87 34.36
C TRP A 141 57.48 -26.53 33.77
N GLN A 142 57.60 -25.40 33.06
CA GLN A 142 58.89 -24.93 32.53
C GLN A 142 59.87 -24.60 33.66
N ILE A 143 59.42 -23.94 34.73
CA ILE A 143 60.26 -23.62 35.89
C ILE A 143 60.78 -24.91 36.55
N LEU A 144 59.88 -25.86 36.83
CA LEU A 144 60.23 -27.14 37.47
C LEU A 144 61.19 -28.01 36.63
N LYS A 145 61.20 -27.85 35.31
CA LYS A 145 62.12 -28.57 34.42
C LYS A 145 63.48 -27.88 34.27
N SER A 146 63.57 -26.60 34.65
CA SER A 146 64.81 -25.80 34.55
C SER A 146 65.70 -25.86 35.80
N GLU A 147 65.17 -26.39 36.90
CA GLU A 147 65.95 -26.89 38.06
C GLU A 147 66.44 -28.33 37.81
#